data_AF-A0A3B8YZF1-F1
#
_entry.id   AF-A0A3B8YZF1-F1
#
_cell.length_a   1.000
_cell.length_b   1.000
_cell.length_c   1.000
_cell.angle_alpha   90.00
_cell.angle_beta   90.00
_cell.angle_gamma   90.00
#
_symmetry.space_group_name_H-M   'P 1'
#
loop_
_entity.id
_entity.type
_entity.pdbx_description
1 polymer ?
#
loop_
_entity_poly.entity_id
_entity_poly.type
_entity_poly.pdbx_seq_one_letter_code
_entity_poly.pdbx_strand_id
1 'polypeptide(L)'
;ERCQKGQGRILVDEPSLELHDADFAQVNIRSGRGQVDLKDGDLDRVELDRGLVVEFDGYRLESTRGTYLGESRHIVLADGGSVDSAVVDLSGEFMLLDLEQSIVGVVGKVVTEFHPAASPAESDPPMDGPEVAGPFGADLLPGISFSDASSDVTIRAKELQFDMKASRIVYRGNVEVEQGDFGTRSDELEIVYAGDPQSGEAVALDRVVARGGVVVRQNDRTAWGDIAEFQQRERKILLSGNARLQEGDSEVRGEKLTVFLDEGASIIESEPGRRVSAVLFEDDFGAQEESDKEAGESVLPQKRP
;
A
#
# COMPACT_ATOMS: atom_id res chain seq x y z
N GLU A 1 -41.20 -0.70 -22.77
CA GLU A 1 -42.63 -0.35 -22.68
C GLU A 1 -42.82 1.13 -22.99
N ARG A 2 -44.06 1.60 -23.27
CA ARG A 2 -44.36 2.92 -23.88
C ARG A 2 -43.59 4.09 -23.24
N CYS A 3 -42.67 4.66 -24.03
CA CYS A 3 -42.00 5.93 -23.77
C CYS A 3 -43.00 7.10 -23.68
N GLN A 4 -43.01 7.82 -22.58
CA GLN A 4 -43.40 9.24 -22.61
C GLN A 4 -42.37 10.00 -23.46
N LYS A 5 -42.78 11.12 -24.07
CA LYS A 5 -41.86 11.95 -24.88
C LYS A 5 -40.60 12.26 -24.07
N GLY A 6 -39.45 11.76 -24.52
CA GLY A 6 -38.15 11.98 -23.87
C GLY A 6 -37.71 10.93 -22.84
N GLN A 7 -38.50 9.89 -22.54
CA GLN A 7 -38.09 8.84 -21.59
C GLN A 7 -38.16 7.45 -22.23
N GLY A 8 -37.03 6.75 -22.25
CA GLY A 8 -36.87 5.40 -22.80
C GLY A 8 -36.49 4.39 -21.73
N ARG A 9 -37.07 3.18 -21.79
CA ARG A 9 -36.63 2.04 -20.99
C ARG A 9 -36.47 0.82 -21.86
N ILE A 10 -35.25 0.30 -21.93
CA ILE A 10 -34.86 -0.84 -22.75
C ILE A 10 -34.38 -1.94 -21.82
N LEU A 11 -34.90 -3.15 -21.99
CA LEU A 11 -34.42 -4.33 -21.29
C LEU A 11 -33.57 -5.14 -22.27
N VAL A 12 -32.39 -5.54 -21.81
CA VAL A 12 -31.41 -6.28 -22.60
C VAL A 12 -31.02 -7.53 -21.81
N ASP A 13 -31.13 -8.70 -22.43
CA ASP A 13 -30.50 -9.92 -21.90
C ASP A 13 -29.04 -9.93 -22.37
N GLU A 14 -28.13 -10.27 -21.46
CA GLU A 14 -26.68 -10.30 -21.68
C GLU A 14 -26.08 -9.00 -22.28
N PRO A 15 -26.32 -7.82 -21.67
CA PRO A 15 -25.75 -6.58 -22.19
C PRO A 15 -24.22 -6.56 -22.08
N SER A 16 -23.59 -6.00 -23.12
CA SER A 16 -22.20 -5.59 -23.14
C SER A 16 -22.13 -4.09 -23.38
N LEU A 17 -21.51 -3.34 -22.48
CA LEU A 17 -21.24 -1.92 -22.65
C LEU A 17 -19.75 -1.72 -22.80
N GLU A 18 -19.37 -1.02 -23.85
CA GLU A 18 -18.00 -0.57 -24.07
C GLU A 18 -18.01 0.94 -23.91
N LEU A 19 -17.41 1.42 -22.81
CA LEU A 19 -17.26 2.84 -22.54
C LEU A 19 -15.84 3.25 -22.95
N HIS A 20 -15.78 4.27 -23.80
CA HIS A 20 -14.51 4.88 -24.20
C HIS A 20 -14.35 6.16 -23.40
N ASP A 21 -13.25 6.26 -22.67
CA ASP A 21 -12.84 7.47 -22.01
C ASP A 21 -11.51 7.95 -22.62
N ALA A 22 -11.20 9.24 -22.49
CA ALA A 22 -9.94 9.77 -22.99
C ALA A 22 -8.75 9.23 -22.18
N ASP A 23 -8.99 8.89 -20.91
CA ASP A 23 -7.99 8.39 -19.97
C ASP A 23 -8.11 6.86 -19.73
N PHE A 24 -9.29 6.26 -19.93
CA PHE A 24 -9.47 4.80 -19.93
C PHE A 24 -9.45 4.26 -21.36
N ALA A 25 -8.45 3.45 -21.69
CA ALA A 25 -8.28 2.87 -23.02
C ALA A 25 -9.51 2.06 -23.50
N GLN A 26 -10.22 1.41 -22.59
CA GLN A 26 -11.55 0.82 -22.79
C GLN A 26 -12.08 0.32 -21.44
N VAL A 27 -13.34 0.62 -21.08
CA VAL A 27 -14.03 -0.03 -19.96
C VAL A 27 -15.11 -0.94 -20.53
N ASN A 28 -14.96 -2.24 -20.30
CA ASN A 28 -15.88 -3.26 -20.77
C ASN A 28 -16.73 -3.75 -19.61
N ILE A 29 -18.04 -3.58 -19.72
CA ILE A 29 -18.99 -4.00 -18.70
C ILE A 29 -19.89 -5.08 -19.29
N ARG A 30 -19.99 -6.22 -18.61
CA ARG A 30 -20.85 -7.34 -19.01
C ARG A 30 -21.73 -7.76 -17.86
N SER A 31 -22.98 -8.08 -18.15
CA SER A 31 -23.85 -8.70 -17.15
C SER A 31 -24.85 -9.67 -17.77
N GLY A 32 -25.54 -10.46 -16.94
CA GLY A 32 -26.57 -11.39 -17.42
C GLY A 32 -27.87 -10.69 -17.86
N ARG A 33 -28.16 -9.50 -17.31
CA ARG A 33 -29.26 -8.64 -17.76
C ARG A 33 -29.00 -7.20 -17.41
N GLY A 34 -29.47 -6.32 -18.28
CA GLY A 34 -29.45 -4.89 -18.03
C GLY A 34 -30.75 -4.20 -18.38
N GLN A 35 -30.90 -3.05 -17.76
CA GLN A 35 -31.95 -2.11 -18.03
C GLN A 35 -31.32 -0.77 -18.32
N VAL A 36 -31.59 -0.25 -19.52
CA VAL A 36 -31.11 1.05 -19.97
C VAL A 36 -32.26 2.04 -19.90
N ASP A 37 -32.09 3.04 -19.07
CA ASP A 37 -32.98 4.19 -18.95
C ASP A 37 -32.37 5.38 -19.71
N LEU A 38 -33.19 5.99 -20.57
CA LEU A 38 -32.83 7.14 -21.39
C LEU A 38 -33.64 8.35 -20.96
N LYS A 39 -33.00 9.51 -20.92
CA LYS A 39 -33.61 10.80 -20.61
C LYS A 39 -33.22 11.81 -21.69
N ASP A 40 -34.23 12.38 -22.33
CA ASP A 40 -34.11 13.31 -23.47
C ASP A 40 -33.33 12.76 -24.68
N GLY A 41 -33.23 11.42 -24.77
CA GLY A 41 -32.47 10.71 -25.82
C GLY A 41 -31.06 10.33 -25.41
N ASP A 42 -30.58 10.84 -24.28
CA ASP A 42 -29.27 10.54 -23.72
C ASP A 42 -29.35 9.40 -22.69
N LEU A 43 -28.22 8.75 -22.47
CA LEU A 43 -28.08 7.67 -21.50
C LEU A 43 -28.14 8.24 -20.07
N ASP A 44 -29.20 7.92 -19.33
CA ASP A 44 -29.40 8.40 -17.95
C ASP A 44 -28.83 7.40 -16.95
N ARG A 45 -29.24 6.13 -17.08
CA ARG A 45 -28.86 5.07 -16.16
C ARG A 45 -28.82 3.72 -16.85
N VAL A 46 -27.88 2.86 -16.45
CA VAL A 46 -27.91 1.45 -16.78
C VAL A 46 -27.81 0.62 -15.52
N GLU A 47 -28.88 -0.09 -15.19
CA GLU A 47 -28.90 -1.06 -14.09
C GLU A 47 -28.49 -2.43 -14.65
N LEU A 48 -27.55 -3.10 -14.00
CA LEU A 48 -26.94 -4.36 -14.43
C LEU A 48 -27.10 -5.40 -13.32
N ASP A 49 -27.58 -6.59 -13.66
CA ASP A 49 -27.85 -7.68 -12.73
C ASP A 49 -27.44 -9.05 -13.28
N ARG A 50 -27.59 -10.08 -12.44
CA ARG A 50 -27.27 -11.49 -12.77
C ARG A 50 -25.80 -11.69 -13.11
N GLY A 51 -24.92 -11.19 -12.24
CA GLY A 51 -23.47 -11.30 -12.39
C GLY A 51 -22.96 -10.19 -13.29
N LEU A 52 -22.04 -9.40 -12.77
CA LEU A 52 -21.47 -8.22 -13.38
C LEU A 52 -19.95 -8.38 -13.41
N VAL A 53 -19.38 -8.22 -14.59
CA VAL A 53 -17.94 -8.20 -14.80
C VAL A 53 -17.58 -6.87 -15.42
N VAL A 54 -16.67 -6.14 -14.79
CA VAL A 54 -16.10 -4.90 -15.32
C VAL A 54 -14.61 -5.13 -15.57
N GLU A 55 -14.17 -4.94 -16.81
CA GLU A 55 -12.77 -5.05 -17.21
C GLU A 55 -12.29 -3.68 -17.65
N PHE A 56 -11.21 -3.18 -17.05
CA PHE A 56 -10.55 -1.95 -17.44
C PHE A 56 -9.05 -2.03 -17.14
N ASP A 57 -8.22 -1.57 -18.08
CA ASP A 57 -6.76 -1.43 -17.87
C ASP A 57 -6.06 -2.66 -17.25
N GLY A 58 -6.48 -3.86 -17.66
CA GLY A 58 -5.96 -5.14 -17.13
C GLY A 58 -6.59 -5.61 -15.82
N TYR A 59 -7.38 -4.78 -15.14
CA TYR A 59 -8.14 -5.15 -13.96
C TYR A 59 -9.47 -5.81 -14.33
N ARG A 60 -9.84 -6.84 -13.57
CA ARG A 60 -11.12 -7.54 -13.67
C ARG A 60 -11.85 -7.44 -12.33
N LEU A 61 -13.00 -6.78 -12.35
CA LEU A 61 -13.86 -6.59 -11.20
C LEU A 61 -15.09 -7.45 -11.36
N GLU A 62 -15.45 -8.19 -10.31
CA GLU A 62 -16.65 -9.02 -10.30
C GLU A 62 -17.60 -8.58 -9.19
N SER A 63 -18.90 -8.53 -9.51
CA SER A 63 -19.96 -8.13 -8.59
C SER A 63 -21.28 -8.79 -8.98
N THR A 64 -22.28 -8.81 -8.10
CA THR A 64 -23.60 -9.37 -8.42
C THR A 64 -24.48 -8.38 -9.19
N ARG A 65 -24.34 -7.08 -8.89
CA ARG A 65 -25.16 -6.00 -9.44
C ARG A 65 -24.36 -4.72 -9.53
N GLY A 66 -24.72 -3.87 -10.48
CA GLY A 66 -24.15 -2.54 -10.57
C GLY A 66 -25.04 -1.57 -11.30
N THR A 67 -24.63 -0.31 -11.29
CA THR A 67 -25.35 0.78 -11.94
C THR A 67 -24.36 1.73 -12.55
N TYR A 68 -24.50 1.96 -13.85
CA TYR A 68 -23.85 3.07 -14.52
C TYR A 68 -24.75 4.30 -14.49
N LEU A 69 -24.21 5.43 -14.06
CA LEU A 69 -24.89 6.73 -14.01
C LEU A 69 -24.30 7.59 -15.14
N GLY A 70 -25.10 7.86 -16.17
CA GLY A 70 -24.62 8.52 -17.39
C GLY A 70 -24.25 9.99 -17.20
N GLU A 71 -25.04 10.75 -16.42
CA GLU A 71 -24.80 12.17 -16.17
C GLU A 71 -23.47 12.41 -15.44
N SER A 72 -23.13 11.57 -14.46
CA SER A 72 -21.91 11.71 -13.67
C SER A 72 -20.79 10.77 -14.12
N ARG A 73 -21.02 9.92 -15.12
CA ARG A 73 -20.09 8.86 -15.59
C ARG A 73 -19.55 7.97 -14.47
N HIS A 74 -20.35 7.70 -13.44
CA HIS A 74 -19.96 6.80 -12.36
C HIS A 74 -20.44 5.37 -12.61
N ILE A 75 -19.64 4.38 -12.25
CA ILE A 75 -20.07 2.99 -12.12
C ILE A 75 -20.09 2.63 -10.64
N VAL A 76 -21.25 2.21 -10.14
CA VAL A 76 -21.42 1.72 -8.77
C VAL A 76 -21.59 0.21 -8.82
N LEU A 77 -20.74 -0.53 -8.12
CA LEU A 77 -20.82 -1.98 -7.94
C LEU A 77 -21.28 -2.26 -6.52
N ALA A 78 -22.30 -3.13 -6.36
CA ALA A 78 -22.90 -3.46 -5.07
C ALA A 78 -22.72 -4.95 -4.74
N ASP A 79 -23.00 -5.31 -3.49
CA ASP A 79 -23.04 -6.70 -2.99
C ASP A 79 -21.69 -7.43 -2.99
N GLY A 80 -20.61 -6.74 -2.68
CA GLY A 80 -19.28 -7.35 -2.67
C GLY A 80 -18.65 -7.29 -4.05
N GLY A 81 -17.62 -6.45 -4.18
CA GLY A 81 -16.77 -6.42 -5.36
C GLY A 81 -15.42 -7.02 -5.03
N SER A 82 -14.94 -7.92 -5.87
CA SER A 82 -13.56 -8.42 -5.82
C SER A 82 -12.79 -7.97 -7.04
N VAL A 83 -11.54 -7.55 -6.82
CA VAL A 83 -10.52 -7.43 -7.86
C VAL A 83 -9.57 -8.58 -7.66
N ASP A 84 -9.49 -9.46 -8.66
CA ASP A 84 -8.54 -10.56 -8.68
C ASP A 84 -7.44 -10.20 -9.68
N SER A 85 -6.20 -10.22 -9.20
CA SER A 85 -5.02 -10.07 -10.04
C SER A 85 -3.90 -10.95 -9.48
N ALA A 86 -2.91 -11.29 -10.32
CA ALA A 86 -1.81 -12.17 -9.92
C ALA A 86 -0.94 -11.65 -8.74
N VAL A 87 -1.13 -10.39 -8.33
CA VAL A 87 -0.31 -9.71 -7.32
C VAL A 87 -1.17 -9.13 -6.19
N VAL A 88 -2.46 -8.86 -6.43
CA VAL A 88 -3.34 -8.16 -5.49
C VAL A 88 -4.74 -8.73 -5.52
N ASP A 89 -5.23 -9.13 -4.35
CA ASP A 89 -6.63 -9.45 -4.08
C ASP A 89 -7.26 -8.32 -3.29
N LEU A 90 -8.30 -7.70 -3.85
CA LEU A 90 -9.03 -6.60 -3.19
C LEU A 90 -10.50 -6.98 -3.04
N SER A 91 -11.03 -6.87 -1.83
CA SER A 91 -12.45 -7.07 -1.55
C SER A 91 -13.05 -5.88 -0.79
N GLY A 92 -14.32 -5.58 -1.08
CA GLY A 92 -15.10 -4.60 -0.34
C GLY A 92 -16.59 -4.69 -0.65
N GLU A 93 -17.42 -4.00 0.14
CA GLU A 93 -18.89 -4.13 0.05
C GLU A 93 -19.47 -3.35 -1.14
N PHE A 94 -18.91 -2.16 -1.39
CA PHE A 94 -19.29 -1.26 -2.47
C PHE A 94 -18.05 -0.78 -3.20
N MET A 95 -18.12 -0.78 -4.52
CA MET A 95 -17.09 -0.20 -5.37
C MET A 95 -17.67 0.94 -6.19
N LEU A 96 -16.90 2.00 -6.36
CA LEU A 96 -17.24 3.17 -7.15
C LEU A 96 -16.10 3.41 -8.14
N LEU A 97 -16.41 3.49 -9.42
CA LEU A 97 -15.46 3.93 -10.44
C LEU A 97 -15.94 5.30 -10.93
N ASP A 98 -15.16 6.33 -10.65
CA ASP A 98 -15.31 7.66 -11.24
C ASP A 98 -14.46 7.72 -12.52
N LEU A 99 -15.14 7.66 -13.66
CA LEU A 99 -14.49 7.63 -14.96
C LEU A 99 -13.91 8.99 -15.37
N GLU A 100 -14.37 10.11 -14.80
CA GLU A 100 -13.82 11.43 -15.13
C GLU A 100 -12.55 11.71 -14.35
N GLN A 101 -12.55 11.37 -13.05
CA GLN A 101 -11.43 11.60 -12.16
C GLN A 101 -10.38 10.48 -12.20
N SER A 102 -10.71 9.35 -12.84
CA SER A 102 -9.89 8.14 -12.83
C SER A 102 -9.62 7.63 -11.41
N ILE A 103 -10.70 7.56 -10.63
CA ILE A 103 -10.66 7.15 -9.22
C ILE A 103 -11.47 5.87 -9.03
N VAL A 104 -10.88 4.91 -8.33
CA VAL A 104 -11.57 3.71 -7.84
C VAL A 104 -11.73 3.84 -6.32
N GLY A 105 -12.97 3.93 -5.85
CA GLY A 105 -13.32 3.93 -4.44
C GLY A 105 -13.86 2.58 -4.01
N VAL A 106 -13.47 2.11 -2.83
CA VAL A 106 -14.03 0.91 -2.18
C VAL A 106 -14.45 1.28 -0.78
N VAL A 107 -15.65 0.89 -0.38
CA VAL A 107 -16.22 1.21 0.94
C VAL A 107 -16.77 -0.06 1.58
N GLY A 108 -16.67 -0.11 2.91
CA GLY A 108 -17.15 -1.22 3.74
C GLY A 108 -15.99 -1.98 4.37
N LYS A 109 -16.12 -3.29 4.54
CA LYS A 109 -15.00 -4.12 4.99
C LYS A 109 -13.97 -4.28 3.87
N VAL A 110 -13.04 -3.33 3.77
CA VAL A 110 -11.96 -3.38 2.78
C VAL A 110 -10.85 -4.30 3.28
N VAL A 111 -10.50 -5.29 2.46
CA VAL A 111 -9.33 -6.13 2.66
C VAL A 111 -8.54 -6.16 1.35
N THR A 112 -7.26 -5.81 1.43
CA THR A 112 -6.30 -5.92 0.33
C THR A 112 -5.22 -6.90 0.75
N GLU A 113 -4.99 -7.94 -0.04
CA GLU A 113 -3.91 -8.89 0.14
C GLU A 113 -2.94 -8.74 -1.03
N PHE A 114 -1.67 -8.46 -0.75
CA PHE A 114 -0.61 -8.40 -1.74
C PHE A 114 0.22 -9.66 -1.65
N HIS A 115 0.32 -10.36 -2.78
CA HIS A 115 1.13 -11.57 -2.89
C HIS A 115 2.48 -11.20 -3.52
N PRO A 116 3.61 -11.59 -2.91
CA PRO A 116 4.90 -11.47 -3.58
C PRO A 116 4.84 -12.31 -4.86
N ALA A 117 5.34 -11.74 -5.97
CA ALA A 117 5.47 -12.49 -7.22
C ALA A 117 6.24 -13.78 -6.93
N ALA A 118 5.62 -14.94 -7.22
CA ALA A 118 6.21 -16.24 -6.92
C ALA A 118 7.67 -16.27 -7.39
N SER A 119 8.60 -16.30 -6.42
CA SER A 119 10.01 -16.52 -6.72
C SER A 119 10.08 -17.85 -7.46
N PRO A 120 10.61 -17.92 -8.70
CA PRO A 120 10.68 -19.17 -9.43
C PRO A 120 11.43 -20.16 -8.54
N ALA A 121 10.73 -21.23 -8.16
CA ALA A 121 11.20 -22.22 -7.21
C ALA A 121 12.65 -22.64 -7.56
N GLU A 122 13.55 -22.25 -6.67
CA GLU A 122 14.84 -22.82 -6.34
C GLU A 122 15.30 -24.01 -7.21
N SER A 123 16.13 -23.73 -8.21
CA SER A 123 17.13 -24.69 -8.70
C SER A 123 18.31 -23.95 -9.34
N ASP A 124 19.26 -23.48 -8.52
CA ASP A 124 20.74 -23.54 -8.72
C ASP A 124 21.50 -22.50 -7.83
N PRO A 125 22.80 -22.73 -7.52
CA PRO A 125 23.43 -22.52 -6.21
C PRO A 125 24.03 -21.08 -6.02
N PRO A 126 24.74 -20.76 -4.92
CA PRO A 126 24.83 -19.39 -4.41
C PRO A 126 25.61 -18.51 -5.38
N MET A 127 25.03 -17.39 -5.77
CA MET A 127 25.70 -16.37 -6.56
C MET A 127 25.67 -15.07 -5.77
N ASP A 128 26.85 -14.69 -5.27
CA ASP A 128 27.19 -13.32 -4.86
C ASP A 128 26.75 -12.34 -5.95
N GLY A 129 25.64 -11.65 -5.72
CA GLY A 129 25.08 -10.62 -6.58
C GLY A 129 23.92 -9.92 -5.86
N PRO A 130 23.67 -8.62 -6.12
CA PRO A 130 22.69 -7.87 -5.35
C PRO A 130 21.29 -8.39 -5.69
N GLU A 131 20.64 -8.99 -4.69
CA GLU A 131 19.28 -9.48 -4.74
C GLU A 131 18.34 -8.28 -4.97
N VAL A 132 17.56 -8.33 -6.05
CA VAL A 132 16.59 -7.27 -6.38
C VAL A 132 15.41 -7.44 -5.43
N ALA A 133 15.46 -6.71 -4.32
CA ALA A 133 14.40 -6.66 -3.34
C ALA A 133 13.10 -6.10 -3.93
N GLY A 134 11.97 -6.75 -3.61
CA GLY A 134 10.65 -6.19 -3.85
C GLY A 134 10.44 -4.84 -3.12
N PRO A 135 9.32 -4.14 -3.36
CA PRO A 135 9.09 -2.77 -2.88
C PRO A 135 9.15 -2.58 -1.36
N PHE A 136 9.15 -3.66 -0.57
CA PHE A 136 9.27 -3.66 0.89
C PHE A 136 10.52 -4.38 1.41
N GLY A 137 11.38 -4.89 0.53
CA GLY A 137 12.54 -5.68 0.94
C GLY A 137 13.72 -4.81 1.34
N ALA A 138 13.87 -4.55 2.63
CA ALA A 138 15.17 -4.53 3.24
C ALA A 138 15.06 -4.59 4.77
N ASP A 139 16.11 -5.07 5.42
CA ASP A 139 16.35 -4.81 6.83
C ASP A 139 16.59 -3.32 7.02
N LEU A 140 15.74 -2.71 7.84
CA LEU A 140 15.60 -1.27 7.95
C LEU A 140 16.20 -0.74 9.28
N LEU A 141 16.59 -1.63 10.19
CA LEU A 141 17.50 -1.36 11.32
C LEU A 141 18.25 -2.65 11.66
N PRO A 142 19.35 -2.59 12.44
CA PRO A 142 19.77 -3.73 13.25
C PRO A 142 18.58 -4.15 14.14
N GLY A 143 17.97 -5.28 13.77
CA GLY A 143 16.82 -5.87 14.46
C GLY A 143 15.43 -5.37 14.04
N ILE A 144 15.28 -4.54 12.99
CA ILE A 144 13.98 -4.31 12.33
C ILE A 144 14.03 -4.88 10.92
N SER A 145 13.52 -6.10 10.78
CA SER A 145 13.39 -6.80 9.50
C SER A 145 12.01 -6.61 8.89
N PHE A 146 11.91 -5.85 7.79
CA PHE A 146 10.70 -5.82 6.97
C PHE A 146 10.68 -6.94 5.93
N SER A 147 11.63 -7.87 6.02
CA SER A 147 11.83 -8.95 5.07
C SER A 147 11.58 -10.29 5.73
N ASP A 148 10.30 -10.58 5.96
CA ASP A 148 9.84 -11.87 5.47
C ASP A 148 9.24 -11.61 4.08
N ALA A 149 10.12 -11.37 3.10
CA ALA A 149 9.78 -11.03 1.72
C ALA A 149 8.98 -12.14 1.00
N SER A 150 8.75 -13.26 1.70
CA SER A 150 7.94 -14.40 1.32
C SER A 150 6.50 -14.34 1.83
N SER A 151 6.20 -13.43 2.77
CA SER A 151 4.89 -13.31 3.42
C SER A 151 3.98 -12.29 2.74
N ASP A 152 2.69 -12.65 2.65
CA ASP A 152 1.65 -11.79 2.10
C ASP A 152 1.47 -10.52 2.97
N VAL A 153 1.23 -9.38 2.32
CA VAL A 153 0.87 -8.14 3.02
C VAL A 153 -0.64 -8.02 3.03
N THR A 154 -1.24 -8.00 4.22
CA THR A 154 -2.68 -7.78 4.39
C THR A 154 -2.93 -6.36 4.89
N ILE A 155 -3.78 -5.60 4.20
CA ILE A 155 -4.25 -4.27 4.62
C ILE A 155 -5.77 -4.33 4.83
N ARG A 156 -6.24 -3.86 5.99
CA ARG A 156 -7.65 -3.79 6.35
C ARG A 156 -8.03 -2.35 6.65
N ALA A 157 -9.15 -1.90 6.12
CA ALA A 157 -9.66 -0.54 6.34
C ALA A 157 -11.19 -0.48 6.15
N LYS A 158 -11.78 0.70 6.38
CA LYS A 158 -13.19 0.97 6.06
C LYS A 158 -13.38 1.48 4.63
N GLU A 159 -12.37 2.17 4.12
CA GLU A 159 -12.41 2.84 2.83
C GLU A 159 -11.06 2.73 2.15
N LEU A 160 -11.07 2.57 0.83
CA LEU A 160 -9.92 2.66 -0.06
C LEU A 160 -10.27 3.61 -1.20
N GLN A 161 -9.34 4.46 -1.57
CA GLN A 161 -9.42 5.29 -2.75
C GLN A 161 -8.12 5.15 -3.55
N PHE A 162 -8.22 4.71 -4.80
CA PHE A 162 -7.10 4.66 -5.73
C PHE A 162 -7.29 5.75 -6.79
N ASP A 163 -6.38 6.72 -6.77
CA ASP A 163 -6.23 7.77 -7.79
C ASP A 163 -5.18 7.28 -8.80
N MET A 164 -5.65 6.86 -9.97
CA MET A 164 -4.80 6.27 -11.00
C MET A 164 -3.90 7.32 -11.64
N LYS A 165 -4.37 8.57 -11.78
CA LYS A 165 -3.61 9.70 -12.36
C LYS A 165 -2.44 10.09 -11.47
N ALA A 166 -2.62 10.03 -10.15
CA ALA A 166 -1.59 10.33 -9.18
C ALA A 166 -0.78 9.10 -8.74
N SER A 167 -1.07 7.89 -9.26
CA SER A 167 -0.51 6.63 -8.78
C SER A 167 -0.55 6.51 -7.25
N ARG A 168 -1.69 6.88 -6.66
CA ARG A 168 -1.84 7.06 -5.22
C ARG A 168 -3.04 6.29 -4.66
N ILE A 169 -2.78 5.44 -3.68
CA ILE A 169 -3.81 4.70 -2.93
C ILE A 169 -3.93 5.31 -1.53
N VAL A 170 -5.15 5.52 -1.05
CA VAL A 170 -5.42 6.01 0.30
C VAL A 170 -6.41 5.09 0.99
N TYR A 171 -6.00 4.49 2.10
CA TYR A 171 -6.84 3.74 3.01
C TYR A 171 -7.29 4.63 4.16
N ARG A 172 -8.56 4.54 4.57
CA ARG A 172 -9.11 5.34 5.67
C ARG A 172 -9.96 4.50 6.61
N GLY A 173 -9.92 4.88 7.87
CA GLY A 173 -10.76 4.37 8.94
C GLY A 173 -10.24 3.06 9.52
N ASN A 174 -9.54 3.15 10.65
CA ASN A 174 -8.94 2.01 11.37
C ASN A 174 -8.10 1.13 10.44
N VAL A 175 -7.10 1.73 9.79
CA VAL A 175 -6.21 1.00 8.91
C VAL A 175 -5.31 0.08 9.73
N GLU A 176 -5.30 -1.19 9.39
CA GLU A 176 -4.45 -2.23 9.97
C GLU A 176 -3.66 -2.89 8.84
N VAL A 177 -2.34 -2.95 9.01
CA VAL A 177 -1.40 -3.58 8.06
C VAL A 177 -0.71 -4.72 8.79
N GLU A 178 -0.66 -5.90 8.19
CA GLU A 178 -0.01 -7.10 8.72
C GLU A 178 0.88 -7.73 7.64
N GLN A 179 2.12 -8.06 7.99
CA GLN A 179 3.06 -8.80 7.14
C GLN A 179 4.02 -9.60 8.03
N GLY A 180 3.89 -10.93 8.07
CA GLY A 180 4.67 -11.76 9.00
C GLY A 180 4.52 -11.28 10.45
N ASP A 181 5.65 -10.97 11.10
CA ASP A 181 5.69 -10.44 12.47
C ASP A 181 5.53 -8.91 12.56
N PHE A 182 5.41 -8.22 11.42
CA PHE A 182 5.22 -6.78 11.34
C PHE A 182 3.74 -6.41 11.34
N GLY A 183 3.36 -5.44 12.17
CA GLY A 183 2.01 -4.91 12.24
C GLY A 183 1.97 -3.39 12.40
N THR A 184 1.14 -2.70 11.63
CA THR A 184 0.93 -1.24 11.76
C THR A 184 -0.55 -0.91 11.89
N ARG A 185 -0.88 0.06 12.75
CA ARG A 185 -2.22 0.63 12.88
C ARG A 185 -2.19 2.14 12.73
N SER A 186 -3.19 2.70 12.03
CA SER A 186 -3.36 4.15 11.85
C SER A 186 -4.81 4.51 11.48
N ASP A 187 -5.17 5.80 11.50
CA ASP A 187 -6.47 6.25 11.00
C ASP A 187 -6.50 6.35 9.46
N GLU A 188 -5.36 6.65 8.85
CA GLU A 188 -5.19 6.82 7.40
C GLU A 188 -3.81 6.31 6.96
N LEU A 189 -3.77 5.65 5.81
CA LEU A 189 -2.55 5.20 5.16
C LEU A 189 -2.57 5.63 3.69
N GLU A 190 -1.59 6.43 3.29
CA GLU A 190 -1.38 6.88 1.92
C GLU A 190 -0.17 6.14 1.33
N ILE A 191 -0.33 5.57 0.15
CA ILE A 191 0.71 4.88 -0.61
C ILE A 191 0.83 5.58 -1.96
N VAL A 192 2.04 6.01 -2.30
CA VAL A 192 2.37 6.65 -3.58
C VAL A 192 3.40 5.80 -4.29
N TYR A 193 3.12 5.48 -5.54
CA TYR A 193 4.04 4.74 -6.40
C TYR A 193 4.78 5.68 -7.36
N ALA A 194 6.04 5.34 -7.63
CA ALA A 194 6.87 5.97 -8.64
C ALA A 194 6.67 5.24 -9.96
N GLY A 195 6.19 5.98 -10.96
CA GLY A 195 5.95 5.46 -12.30
C GLY A 195 4.48 5.48 -12.69
N ASP A 196 4.26 5.20 -13.96
CA ASP A 196 2.94 5.04 -14.55
C ASP A 196 2.55 3.54 -14.43
N PRO A 197 1.48 3.17 -13.71
CA PRO A 197 1.01 1.78 -13.69
C PRO A 197 0.69 1.22 -15.08
N GLN A 198 0.59 2.07 -16.11
CA GLN A 198 0.37 1.68 -17.51
C GLN A 198 1.64 1.27 -18.27
N SER A 199 2.85 1.51 -17.77
CA SER A 199 4.08 1.30 -18.56
C SER A 199 4.57 -0.16 -18.59
N GLY A 200 4.00 -1.05 -17.78
CA GLY A 200 4.47 -2.44 -17.67
C GLY A 200 5.88 -2.57 -17.08
N GLU A 201 6.50 -1.46 -16.62
CA GLU A 201 7.66 -1.48 -15.74
C GLU A 201 7.20 -1.63 -14.30
N ALA A 202 8.01 -2.30 -13.48
CA ALA A 202 7.72 -2.55 -12.07
C ALA A 202 7.31 -1.24 -11.38
N VAL A 203 6.03 -1.16 -10.99
CA VAL A 203 5.48 -0.06 -10.19
C VAL A 203 6.27 -0.02 -8.89
N ALA A 204 7.23 0.90 -8.80
CA ALA A 204 8.11 0.99 -7.65
C ALA A 204 7.42 1.80 -6.56
N LEU A 205 7.42 1.32 -5.33
CA LEU A 205 6.94 2.10 -4.20
C LEU A 205 7.79 3.37 -4.05
N ASP A 206 7.17 4.56 -3.95
CA ASP A 206 7.90 5.82 -3.74
C ASP A 206 7.86 6.20 -2.26
N ARG A 207 6.64 6.23 -1.71
CA ARG A 207 6.38 6.75 -0.37
C ARG A 207 5.16 6.08 0.26
N VAL A 208 5.24 5.83 1.56
CA VAL A 208 4.10 5.41 2.39
C VAL A 208 3.97 6.37 3.56
N VAL A 209 2.76 6.85 3.85
CA VAL A 209 2.49 7.77 4.95
C VAL A 209 1.31 7.28 5.76
N ALA A 210 1.55 6.88 7.00
CA ALA A 210 0.52 6.56 7.98
C ALA A 210 0.26 7.77 8.89
N ARG A 211 -1.01 8.06 9.19
CA ARG A 211 -1.43 9.22 9.98
C ARG A 211 -2.51 8.86 11.00
N GLY A 212 -2.55 9.61 12.09
CA GLY A 212 -3.60 9.52 13.11
C GLY A 212 -3.33 8.37 14.08
N GLY A 213 -2.48 8.66 15.08
CA GLY A 213 -2.16 7.71 16.15
C GLY A 213 -1.51 6.43 15.64
N VAL A 214 -0.41 6.58 14.92
CA VAL A 214 0.34 5.47 14.33
C VAL A 214 0.96 4.60 15.42
N VAL A 215 0.74 3.30 15.31
CA VAL A 215 1.41 2.29 16.13
C VAL A 215 2.04 1.26 15.22
N VAL A 216 3.35 1.06 15.37
CA VAL A 216 4.12 0.07 14.63
C VAL A 216 4.58 -1.00 15.62
N ARG A 217 4.41 -2.27 15.28
CA ARG A 217 4.82 -3.42 16.08
C ARG A 217 5.65 -4.35 15.24
N GLN A 218 6.67 -4.91 15.87
CA GLN A 218 7.49 -5.96 15.28
C GLN A 218 8.18 -6.72 16.40
N ASN A 219 7.96 -8.03 16.48
CA ASN A 219 8.49 -8.85 17.57
C ASN A 219 8.15 -8.25 18.96
N ASP A 220 9.16 -7.93 19.75
CA ASP A 220 9.09 -7.30 21.08
C ASP A 220 9.21 -5.77 21.05
N ARG A 221 9.32 -5.18 19.85
CA ARG A 221 9.44 -3.74 19.64
C ARG A 221 8.09 -3.12 19.32
N THR A 222 7.78 -1.99 19.94
CA THR A 222 6.62 -1.17 19.59
C THR A 222 7.01 0.29 19.49
N ALA A 223 6.62 0.94 18.40
CA ALA A 223 6.79 2.37 18.19
C ALA A 223 5.43 3.06 18.07
N TRP A 224 5.33 4.29 18.58
CA TRP A 224 4.15 5.15 18.51
C TRP A 224 4.53 6.52 17.98
N GLY A 225 3.64 7.13 17.20
CA GLY A 225 3.76 8.52 16.77
C GLY A 225 2.47 9.03 16.13
N ASP A 226 2.39 10.33 15.86
CA ASP A 226 1.22 10.92 15.18
C ASP A 226 1.24 10.64 13.67
N ILE A 227 2.43 10.62 13.08
CA ILE A 227 2.68 10.37 11.65
C ILE A 227 3.90 9.46 11.50
N ALA A 228 3.78 8.42 10.68
CA ALA A 228 4.90 7.63 10.19
C ALA A 228 5.03 7.78 8.67
N GLU A 229 6.24 7.97 8.20
CA GLU A 229 6.53 8.14 6.78
C GLU A 229 7.71 7.25 6.38
N PHE A 230 7.50 6.43 5.36
CA PHE A 230 8.53 5.65 4.71
C PHE A 230 8.86 6.27 3.36
N GLN A 231 10.14 6.50 3.11
CA GLN A 231 10.64 7.03 1.85
C GLN A 231 11.55 6.00 1.19
N GLN A 232 11.11 5.44 0.06
CA GLN A 232 11.88 4.41 -0.63
C GLN A 232 13.22 4.94 -1.17
N ARG A 233 13.22 6.16 -1.75
CA ARG A 233 14.42 6.74 -2.38
C ARG A 233 15.55 7.00 -1.40
N GLU A 234 15.20 7.52 -0.24
CA GLU A 234 16.16 7.86 0.81
C GLU A 234 16.41 6.69 1.76
N ARG A 235 15.67 5.59 1.58
CA ARG A 235 15.68 4.42 2.45
C ARG A 235 15.73 4.85 3.91
N LYS A 236 14.65 5.52 4.33
CA LYS A 236 14.44 5.94 5.72
C LYS A 236 12.98 5.86 6.16
N ILE A 237 12.77 5.61 7.45
CA ILE A 237 11.50 5.75 8.14
C ILE A 237 11.58 6.97 9.06
N LEU A 238 10.53 7.78 9.04
CA LEU A 238 10.36 8.96 9.86
C LEU A 238 9.10 8.82 10.70
N LEU A 239 9.25 8.74 12.01
CA LEU A 239 8.15 8.78 12.97
C LEU A 239 8.17 10.14 13.67
N SER A 240 7.05 10.85 13.68
CA SER A 240 6.96 12.22 14.18
C SER A 240 5.70 12.46 14.99
N GLY A 241 5.79 13.39 15.94
CA GLY A 241 4.73 13.73 16.87
C GLY A 241 4.63 12.69 17.97
N ASN A 242 5.03 13.07 19.19
CA ASN A 242 5.00 12.20 20.37
C ASN A 242 5.69 10.84 20.16
N ALA A 243 6.80 10.83 19.43
CA ALA A 243 7.52 9.61 19.06
C ALA A 243 7.99 8.84 20.31
N ARG A 244 7.55 7.60 20.43
CA ARG A 244 7.94 6.67 21.50
C ARG A 244 8.38 5.36 20.86
N LEU A 245 9.51 4.83 21.28
CA LEU A 245 9.97 3.48 20.95
C LEU A 245 10.11 2.71 22.26
N GLN A 246 9.59 1.49 22.29
CA GLN A 246 9.76 0.56 23.40
C GLN A 246 10.29 -0.76 22.86
N GLU A 247 11.32 -1.28 23.52
CA GLU A 247 11.96 -2.56 23.23
C GLU A 247 12.25 -3.24 24.57
N GLY A 248 11.59 -4.38 24.82
CA GLY A 248 11.64 -5.03 26.13
C GLY A 248 11.18 -4.08 27.24
N ASP A 249 12.04 -3.90 28.25
CA ASP A 249 11.82 -2.97 29.36
C ASP A 249 12.29 -1.54 29.02
N SER A 250 13.06 -1.40 27.94
CA SER A 250 13.67 -0.14 27.56
C SER A 250 12.73 0.75 26.74
N GLU A 251 12.80 2.06 26.97
CA GLU A 251 11.92 3.04 26.35
C GLU A 251 12.66 4.31 25.96
N VAL A 252 12.47 4.77 24.73
CA VAL A 252 12.99 6.04 24.24
C VAL A 252 11.86 6.94 23.75
N ARG A 253 11.92 8.22 24.14
CA ARG A 253 10.95 9.24 23.74
C ARG A 253 11.64 10.44 23.09
N GLY A 254 11.04 10.93 22.01
CA GLY A 254 11.46 12.12 21.30
C GLY A 254 10.30 12.81 20.58
N GLU A 255 10.58 13.91 19.90
CA GLU A 255 9.62 14.55 19.00
C GLU A 255 9.60 13.87 17.64
N LYS A 256 10.78 13.40 17.22
CA LYS A 256 11.03 12.82 15.91
C LYS A 256 12.04 11.70 16.02
N LEU A 257 11.71 10.56 15.44
CA LEU A 257 12.59 9.39 15.29
C LEU A 257 12.82 9.18 13.79
N THR A 258 14.06 9.24 13.36
CA THR A 258 14.48 8.92 12.00
C THR A 258 15.28 7.63 12.04
N VAL A 259 14.98 6.72 11.13
CA VAL A 259 15.55 5.39 11.02
C VAL A 259 16.11 5.26 9.62
N PHE A 260 17.43 5.12 9.50
CA PHE A 260 18.14 4.95 8.23
C PHE A 260 18.38 3.48 7.98
N LEU A 261 17.85 3.02 6.86
CA LEU A 261 17.66 1.61 6.61
C LEU A 261 18.94 0.95 6.06
N ASP A 262 19.68 1.69 5.24
CA ASP A 262 20.96 1.24 4.69
C ASP A 262 22.09 1.27 5.71
N GLU A 263 22.03 2.23 6.63
CA GLU A 263 23.09 2.49 7.61
C GLU A 263 22.88 1.70 8.91
N GLY A 264 21.67 1.16 9.10
CA GLY A 264 21.28 0.57 10.38
C GLY A 264 21.30 1.59 11.53
N ALA A 265 21.22 2.88 11.23
CA ALA A 265 21.34 3.96 12.19
C ALA A 265 19.97 4.53 12.54
N SER A 266 19.79 4.95 13.80
CA SER A 266 18.60 5.69 14.22
C SER A 266 18.99 6.99 14.93
N ILE A 267 18.24 8.06 14.64
CA ILE A 267 18.42 9.39 15.21
C ILE A 267 17.12 9.81 15.86
N ILE A 268 17.20 10.17 17.14
CA ILE A 268 16.06 10.70 17.89
C ILE A 268 16.32 12.17 18.20
N GLU A 269 15.42 13.02 17.73
CA GLU A 269 15.46 14.45 17.92
C GLU A 269 14.36 14.88 18.90
N SER A 270 14.65 15.89 19.72
CA SER A 270 13.70 16.56 20.60
C SER A 270 13.57 18.03 20.24
N GLU A 271 12.44 18.65 20.58
CA GLU A 271 12.26 20.09 20.38
C GLU A 271 13.36 20.91 21.07
N PRO A 272 13.75 22.07 20.51
CA PRO A 272 14.67 22.99 21.18
C PRO A 272 14.18 23.36 22.58
N GLY A 273 14.92 22.93 23.61
CA GLY A 273 14.58 23.17 25.02
C GLY A 273 13.91 22.01 25.75
N ARG A 274 13.57 20.90 25.07
CA ARG A 274 13.20 19.62 25.69
C ARG A 274 14.36 18.63 25.58
N ARG A 275 14.53 17.78 26.60
CA ARG A 275 15.54 16.71 26.60
C ARG A 275 14.92 15.43 26.07
N VAL A 276 15.64 14.73 25.19
CA VAL A 276 15.39 13.32 24.90
C VAL A 276 15.44 12.54 26.22
N SER A 277 14.48 11.65 26.42
CA SER A 277 14.45 10.75 27.58
C SER A 277 14.60 9.33 27.08
N ALA A 278 15.69 8.69 27.47
CA ALA A 278 15.92 7.27 27.25
C ALA A 278 16.03 6.59 28.62
N VAL A 279 15.21 5.56 28.85
CA VAL A 279 15.40 4.61 29.94
C VAL A 279 15.91 3.35 29.25
N LEU A 280 17.21 3.09 29.41
CA LEU A 280 17.90 1.95 28.83
C LEU A 280 18.18 0.96 29.94
N PHE A 281 17.79 -0.30 29.74
CA PHE A 281 18.21 -1.42 30.59
C PHE A 281 19.36 -2.16 29.88
N GLU A 282 20.37 -2.58 30.65
CA GLU A 282 21.71 -2.99 30.16
C GLU A 282 21.75 -4.23 29.24
N ASP A 283 20.61 -4.86 28.94
CA ASP A 283 20.53 -6.07 28.12
C ASP A 283 19.71 -5.92 26.80
N ASP A 284 19.01 -4.80 26.57
CA ASP A 284 18.01 -4.70 25.48
C ASP A 284 18.53 -4.00 24.21
N PHE A 285 19.54 -3.14 24.33
CA PHE A 285 20.18 -2.49 23.18
C PHE A 285 21.61 -2.98 23.07
N GLY A 286 21.83 -3.99 22.23
CA GLY A 286 23.16 -4.46 21.90
C GLY A 286 24.01 -3.31 21.35
N ALA A 287 24.83 -2.71 22.22
CA ALA A 287 25.96 -1.92 21.80
C ALA A 287 26.86 -2.86 21.00
N GLN A 288 26.99 -2.62 19.70
CA GLN A 288 28.15 -3.14 18.96
C GLN A 288 29.37 -2.40 19.50
N GLU A 289 29.94 -2.94 20.57
CA GLU A 289 31.31 -2.61 20.98
C GLU A 289 32.25 -3.12 19.88
N GLU A 290 32.91 -2.19 19.19
CA GLU A 290 34.17 -2.47 18.51
C GLU A 290 35.19 -2.93 19.56
N SER A 291 35.29 -4.24 19.77
CA SER A 291 36.44 -4.84 20.45
C SER A 291 37.34 -5.50 19.42
N ASP A 292 38.37 -4.78 18.99
CA ASP A 292 39.67 -5.38 18.70
C ASP A 292 40.78 -4.38 19.02
N LYS A 293 41.32 -4.51 20.23
CA LYS A 293 42.61 -3.97 20.63
C LYS A 293 43.45 -5.10 21.21
N GLU A 294 44.53 -5.44 20.52
CA GLU A 294 45.80 -5.75 21.17
C GLU A 294 46.94 -5.34 20.22
N ALA A 295 47.62 -4.23 20.57
CA ALA A 295 49.03 -4.19 21.01
C ALA A 295 50.01 -4.19 19.82
N GLY A 296 50.65 -3.06 19.50
CA GLY A 296 51.92 -2.67 20.12
C GLY A 296 53.00 -3.68 19.74
N GLU A 297 53.92 -3.43 18.81
CA GLU A 297 55.16 -2.70 19.11
C GLU A 297 56.06 -2.49 17.86
N SER A 298 56.73 -1.34 17.83
CA SER A 298 58.04 -1.06 17.21
C SER A 298 58.21 -0.97 15.68
N VAL A 299 58.43 0.28 15.26
CA VAL A 299 59.25 0.70 14.13
C VAL A 299 60.74 0.46 14.46
N LEU A 300 61.52 -0.07 13.51
CA LEU A 300 62.86 0.44 13.12
C LEU A 300 63.35 -0.24 11.81
N PRO A 301 63.97 0.49 10.87
CA PRO A 301 64.47 -0.04 9.61
C PRO A 301 65.97 -0.38 9.70
N GLN A 302 66.43 -1.44 9.03
CA GLN A 302 67.87 -1.64 8.78
C GLN A 302 68.15 -2.28 7.41
N LYS A 303 69.24 -1.76 6.83
CA LYS A 303 69.82 -2.01 5.52
C LYS A 303 70.74 -3.26 5.49
N ARG A 304 70.79 -3.89 4.30
CA ARG A 304 71.96 -4.47 3.59
C ARG A 304 72.56 -5.81 4.07
N PRO A 305 73.38 -6.49 3.23
CA PRO A 305 73.83 -6.17 1.85
C PRO A 305 73.16 -7.00 0.74
#